data_AF-A0A7S2B936-F1
#
_entry.id   AF-A0A7S2B936-F1
#
_cell.length_a   1.000
_cell.length_b   1.000
_cell.length_c   1.000
_cell.angle_alpha   90.00
_cell.angle_beta   90.00
_cell.angle_gamma   90.00
#
_symmetry.space_group_name_H-M   'P 1'
#
loop_
_entity.id
_entity.type
_entity.pdbx_description
1 polymer ?
#
loop_
_entity_poly.entity_id
_entity_poly.type
_entity_poly.pdbx_seq_one_letter_code
_entity_poly.pdbx_strand_id
1 'polypeptide(L)'
;FSLLFCVFTWRWQQAFEGRERIKPFKNGPSVIQHMPDLFVALVGQTARQTVFETTYMVACMLLLMPWLKYHINCNPWIYDLGYRLCQQISTEMADLKGAENVADKARYIISCTREDRSTAERIDTRSFVPHYPFPPPDRRWALGVQAGGGSYPGKFTLIVHTTHAIQEVRGCTEQFVLSNSVELPIYRVMLWYNNPFHFLTGWVEASVSNGKPSQLNKAMGGEHPMWLVTGRTRQVAGRDSWTGSGKINAFFDDWLPVFVHE
;
A
#
# COMPACT_ATOMS: atom_id res chain seq x y z
N PHE A 1 17.66 22.43 -2.01
CA PHE A 1 17.45 22.52 -0.55
C PHE A 1 18.04 21.32 0.19
N SER A 2 17.52 20.09 0.04
CA SER A 2 17.89 18.93 0.90
C SER A 2 19.40 18.65 0.98
N LEU A 3 20.11 18.67 -0.16
CA LEU A 3 21.56 18.49 -0.17
C LEU A 3 22.29 19.62 0.58
N LEU A 4 21.90 20.88 0.34
CA LEU A 4 22.47 22.03 1.04
C LEU A 4 22.22 21.94 2.55
N PHE A 5 21.01 21.54 2.97
CA PHE A 5 20.71 21.29 4.38
C PHE A 5 21.67 20.25 4.97
N CYS A 6 21.89 19.13 4.28
CA CYS A 6 22.85 18.10 4.70
C CYS A 6 24.29 18.65 4.80
N VAL A 7 24.72 19.46 3.83
CA VAL A 7 26.04 20.13 3.81
C VAL A 7 26.20 21.03 5.03
N PHE A 8 25.26 21.96 5.25
CA PHE A 8 25.37 22.96 6.31
C PHE A 8 25.13 22.40 7.71
N THR A 9 24.46 21.25 7.83
CA THR A 9 24.26 20.56 9.11
C THR A 9 25.26 19.42 9.35
N TRP A 10 26.18 19.15 8.42
CA TRP A 10 27.18 18.08 8.49
C TRP A 10 26.62 16.67 8.72
N ARG A 11 25.40 16.39 8.22
CA ARG A 11 24.67 15.13 8.47
C ARG A 11 24.95 14.01 7.46
N TRP A 12 26.17 13.98 6.92
CA TRP A 12 26.55 13.04 5.86
C TRP A 12 26.40 11.58 6.28
N GLN A 13 26.81 11.24 7.51
CA GLN A 13 26.68 9.88 8.02
C GLN A 13 25.21 9.41 8.01
N GLN A 14 24.29 10.21 8.56
CA GLN A 14 22.88 9.86 8.58
C GLN A 14 22.30 9.75 7.16
N ALA A 15 22.77 10.59 6.23
CA ALA A 15 22.36 10.51 4.84
C ALA A 15 22.83 9.21 4.15
N PHE A 16 24.06 8.77 4.42
CA PHE A 16 24.56 7.49 3.90
C PHE A 16 23.85 6.29 4.52
N GLU A 17 23.64 6.28 5.84
CA GLU A 17 22.87 5.24 6.51
C GLU A 17 21.43 5.17 5.98
N GLY A 18 20.78 6.32 5.79
CA GLY A 18 19.44 6.41 5.20
C GLY A 18 19.40 5.83 3.78
N ARG A 19 20.43 6.07 2.97
CA ARG A 19 20.55 5.48 1.63
C ARG A 19 20.71 3.97 1.66
N GLU A 20 21.49 3.43 2.60
CA GLU A 20 21.60 1.97 2.77
C GLU A 20 20.28 1.34 3.21
N ARG A 21 19.48 2.02 4.04
CA ARG A 21 18.12 1.58 4.41
C ARG A 21 17.14 1.60 3.23
N ILE A 22 17.30 2.54 2.29
CA ILE A 22 16.48 2.62 1.07
C ILE A 22 16.89 1.57 0.03
N LYS A 23 18.18 1.19 0.01
CA LYS A 23 18.79 0.35 -1.04
C LYS A 23 17.99 -0.89 -1.44
N PRO A 24 17.38 -1.68 -0.53
CA PRO A 24 16.56 -2.83 -0.91
C PRO A 24 15.35 -2.46 -1.79
N PHE A 25 14.87 -1.23 -1.70
CA PHE A 25 13.70 -0.72 -2.40
C PHE A 25 14.04 0.22 -3.56
N LYS A 26 15.32 0.36 -3.93
CA LYS A 26 15.74 1.41 -4.86
C LYS A 26 15.46 1.10 -6.33
N ASN A 27 15.48 -0.18 -6.72
CA ASN A 27 15.50 -0.59 -8.12
C ASN A 27 14.27 -1.44 -8.45
N GLY A 28 13.09 -0.92 -8.14
CA GLY A 28 11.84 -1.53 -8.56
C GLY A 28 11.67 -1.52 -10.07
N PRO A 29 10.80 -2.39 -10.61
CA PRO A 29 10.44 -2.38 -12.03
C PRO A 29 9.91 -1.00 -12.48
N SER A 30 10.09 -0.68 -13.75
CA SER A 30 9.69 0.62 -14.30
C SER A 30 8.20 0.65 -14.60
N VAL A 31 7.48 1.63 -14.04
CA VAL A 31 6.07 1.87 -14.38
C VAL A 31 5.88 2.07 -15.89
N ILE A 32 6.83 2.73 -16.55
CA ILE A 32 6.77 3.04 -18.00
C ILE A 32 6.95 1.77 -18.85
N GLN A 33 7.75 0.80 -18.41
CA GLN A 33 7.93 -0.44 -19.16
C GLN A 33 6.72 -1.38 -19.03
N HIS A 34 5.87 -1.15 -18.03
CA HIS A 34 4.69 -1.95 -17.74
C HIS A 34 3.37 -1.16 -17.93
N MET A 35 3.37 -0.21 -18.88
CA MET A 35 2.18 0.58 -19.21
C MET A 35 0.91 -0.25 -19.50
N PRO A 36 0.96 -1.44 -20.15
CA PRO A 36 -0.23 -2.26 -20.32
C PRO A 36 -0.94 -2.60 -19.00
N ASP A 37 -0.20 -2.97 -17.95
CA ASP A 37 -0.76 -3.21 -16.61
C ASP A 37 -1.43 -1.95 -16.06
N LEU A 38 -0.76 -0.81 -16.21
CA LEU A 38 -1.28 0.47 -15.74
C LEU A 38 -2.58 0.84 -16.46
N PHE A 39 -2.69 0.62 -17.77
CA PHE A 39 -3.93 0.85 -18.51
C PHE A 39 -5.06 -0.04 -18.02
N VAL A 40 -4.81 -1.35 -17.83
CA VAL A 40 -5.82 -2.27 -17.28
C VAL A 40 -6.28 -1.80 -15.91
N ALA A 41 -5.34 -1.44 -15.03
CA ALA A 41 -5.64 -0.97 -13.69
C ALA A 41 -6.43 0.36 -13.71
N LEU A 42 -6.08 1.30 -14.58
CA LEU A 42 -6.78 2.58 -14.72
C LEU A 42 -8.18 2.43 -15.31
N VAL A 43 -8.37 1.54 -16.29
CA VAL A 43 -9.70 1.23 -16.84
C VAL A 43 -10.58 0.63 -15.76
N GLY A 44 -10.04 -0.32 -14.98
CA GLY A 44 -10.77 -0.91 -13.86
C GLY A 44 -11.12 0.11 -12.78
N GLN A 45 -10.18 0.99 -12.43
CA GLN A 45 -10.46 2.06 -11.48
C GLN A 45 -11.50 3.05 -11.99
N THR A 46 -11.42 3.43 -13.27
CA THR A 46 -12.37 4.35 -13.92
C THR A 46 -13.78 3.77 -13.94
N ALA A 47 -13.90 2.46 -14.14
CA ALA A 47 -15.20 1.80 -14.07
C ALA A 47 -15.75 1.72 -12.63
N ARG A 48 -14.89 1.80 -11.60
CA ARG A 48 -15.29 1.78 -10.19
C ARG A 48 -15.61 3.15 -9.62
N GLN A 49 -14.91 4.20 -10.05
CA GLN A 49 -15.02 5.56 -9.48
C GLN A 49 -15.35 6.63 -10.51
N THR A 50 -15.73 6.26 -11.74
CA THR A 50 -15.95 7.19 -12.87
C THR A 50 -14.68 7.88 -13.38
N VAL A 51 -14.77 8.41 -14.60
CA VAL A 51 -13.62 9.00 -15.31
C VAL A 51 -13.17 10.33 -14.73
N PHE A 52 -14.09 11.18 -14.28
CA PHE A 52 -13.75 12.52 -13.81
C PHE A 52 -13.04 12.48 -12.45
N GLU A 53 -13.55 11.68 -11.53
CA GLU A 53 -12.92 11.40 -10.25
C GLU A 53 -11.53 10.78 -10.43
N THR A 54 -11.42 9.77 -11.29
CA THR A 54 -10.14 9.11 -11.58
C THR A 54 -9.14 10.10 -12.17
N THR A 55 -9.57 10.96 -13.11
CA THR A 55 -8.72 12.00 -13.70
C THR A 55 -8.22 12.98 -12.64
N TYR A 56 -9.11 13.44 -11.75
CA TYR A 56 -8.73 14.30 -10.63
C TYR A 56 -7.70 13.64 -9.71
N MET A 57 -7.96 12.39 -9.30
CA MET A 57 -7.08 11.65 -8.40
C MET A 57 -5.69 11.38 -9.02
N VAL A 58 -5.64 11.12 -10.34
CA VAL A 58 -4.38 10.99 -11.09
C VAL A 58 -3.64 12.33 -11.17
N ALA A 59 -4.34 13.46 -11.36
CA ALA A 59 -3.70 14.78 -11.33
C ALA A 59 -3.08 15.05 -9.94
N CYS A 60 -3.81 14.77 -8.86
CA CYS A 60 -3.28 14.85 -7.49
C CYS A 60 -2.08 13.93 -7.28
N MET A 61 -2.11 12.71 -7.84
CA MET A 61 -1.01 11.76 -7.77
C MET A 61 0.28 12.35 -8.38
N LEU A 62 0.18 12.87 -9.61
CA LEU A 62 1.32 13.42 -10.35
C LEU A 62 1.97 14.61 -9.63
N LEU A 63 1.15 15.48 -9.02
CA LEU A 63 1.61 16.70 -8.37
C LEU A 63 2.14 16.46 -6.95
N LEU A 64 1.44 15.65 -6.15
CA LEU A 64 1.67 15.57 -4.70
C LEU A 64 2.52 14.38 -4.27
N MET A 65 2.39 13.22 -4.92
CA MET A 65 3.04 11.98 -4.45
C MET A 65 4.56 12.02 -4.50
N PRO A 66 5.19 12.56 -5.57
CA PRO A 66 6.64 12.69 -5.60
C PRO A 66 7.14 13.58 -4.45
N TRP A 67 6.43 14.68 -4.18
CA TRP A 67 6.78 15.60 -3.10
C TRP A 67 6.65 14.92 -1.74
N LEU A 68 5.52 14.27 -1.46
CA LEU A 68 5.31 13.53 -0.23
C LEU A 68 6.35 12.44 -0.03
N LYS A 69 6.70 11.68 -1.08
CA LYS A 69 7.68 10.60 -0.99
C LYS A 69 9.08 11.12 -0.69
N TYR A 70 9.60 11.98 -1.58
CA TYR A 70 11.02 12.33 -1.60
C TYR A 70 11.37 13.50 -0.70
N HIS A 71 10.41 14.33 -0.32
CA HIS A 71 10.66 15.46 0.57
C HIS A 71 10.20 15.23 2.00
N ILE A 72 9.08 14.53 2.22
CA ILE A 72 8.48 14.37 3.55
C ILE A 72 8.75 12.98 4.13
N ASN A 73 8.40 11.90 3.44
CA ASN A 73 8.39 10.57 4.04
C ASN A 73 9.76 9.89 4.03
N CYS A 74 10.52 10.01 2.95
CA CYS A 74 11.71 9.20 2.70
C CYS A 74 12.88 10.02 2.14
N ASN A 75 13.17 11.18 2.73
CA ASN A 75 14.30 12.03 2.33
C ASN A 75 15.58 11.71 3.13
N PRO A 76 16.57 11.00 2.57
CA PRO A 76 17.79 10.64 3.30
C PRO A 76 18.64 11.85 3.68
N TRP A 77 18.50 12.98 2.98
CA TRP A 77 19.33 14.16 3.22
C TRP A 77 18.84 15.02 4.39
N ILE A 78 17.59 14.85 4.82
CA ILE A 78 16.96 15.67 5.86
C ILE A 78 16.67 14.84 7.11
N TYR A 79 16.23 13.59 6.95
CA TYR A 79 15.73 12.79 8.05
C TYR A 79 16.67 11.65 8.44
N ASP A 80 16.66 11.30 9.73
CA ASP A 80 17.13 9.98 10.16
C ASP A 80 16.07 8.95 9.76
N LEU A 81 16.32 8.26 8.64
CA LEU A 81 15.41 7.24 8.11
C LEU A 81 15.53 5.96 8.92
N GLY A 82 14.44 5.31 9.29
CA GLY A 82 14.47 4.01 9.96
C GLY A 82 13.45 3.06 9.38
N TYR A 83 13.67 1.75 9.63
CA TYR A 83 12.63 0.75 9.43
C TYR A 83 11.54 0.93 10.49
N ARG A 84 10.29 0.85 10.07
CA ARG A 84 9.11 0.89 10.93
C ARG A 84 8.14 -0.19 10.52
N LEU A 85 7.64 -0.92 11.50
CA LEU A 85 6.49 -1.80 11.33
C LEU A 85 5.23 -1.01 11.70
N CYS A 86 4.27 -0.98 10.79
CA CYS A 86 2.90 -0.56 11.03
C CYS A 86 2.04 -1.81 10.87
N GLN A 87 1.51 -2.32 11.97
CA GLN A 87 0.82 -3.62 12.03
C GLN A 87 -0.60 -3.39 12.50
N GLN A 88 -1.59 -3.84 11.71
CA GLN A 88 -2.99 -3.78 12.10
C GLN A 88 -3.70 -5.07 11.70
N ILE A 89 -4.56 -5.53 12.60
CA ILE A 89 -5.47 -6.65 12.42
C ILE A 89 -6.87 -6.10 12.70
N SER A 90 -7.80 -6.32 11.76
CA SER A 90 -9.19 -5.92 11.86
C SER A 90 -9.94 -6.71 12.95
N THR A 91 -11.25 -6.47 13.10
CA THR A 91 -12.06 -7.33 13.97
C THR A 91 -12.14 -8.77 13.44
N GLU A 92 -12.53 -9.69 14.34
CA GLU A 92 -12.77 -11.11 14.03
C GLU A 92 -13.80 -11.27 12.90
N MET A 93 -13.54 -12.22 11.99
CA MET A 93 -14.43 -12.58 10.87
C MET A 93 -14.79 -14.07 10.89
N ALA A 94 -14.94 -14.64 12.08
CA ALA A 94 -15.21 -16.06 12.25
C ALA A 94 -16.53 -16.52 11.60
N ASP A 95 -17.46 -15.60 11.39
CA ASP A 95 -18.75 -15.79 10.74
C ASP A 95 -18.66 -15.96 9.22
N LEU A 96 -17.53 -15.58 8.58
CA LEU A 96 -17.30 -15.69 7.13
C LEU A 96 -16.92 -17.10 6.64
N LYS A 97 -17.23 -18.15 7.42
CA LYS A 97 -17.10 -19.57 7.04
C LYS A 97 -15.67 -19.98 6.63
N GLY A 98 -14.64 -19.41 7.27
CA GLY A 98 -13.24 -19.83 7.13
C GLY A 98 -12.35 -18.91 6.29
N ALA A 99 -11.03 -19.01 6.50
CA ALA A 99 -10.04 -18.10 5.93
C ALA A 99 -9.99 -18.09 4.40
N GLU A 100 -10.26 -19.21 3.74
CA GLU A 100 -10.28 -19.32 2.27
C GLU A 100 -11.35 -18.42 1.65
N ASN A 101 -12.58 -18.47 2.19
CA ASN A 101 -13.69 -17.65 1.70
C ASN A 101 -13.40 -16.15 1.85
N VAL A 102 -12.82 -15.76 2.99
CA VAL A 102 -12.38 -14.37 3.24
C VAL A 102 -11.33 -13.95 2.21
N ALA A 103 -10.30 -14.77 2.01
CA ALA A 103 -9.22 -14.44 1.09
C ALA A 103 -9.70 -14.38 -0.36
N ASP A 104 -10.57 -15.29 -0.80
CA ASP A 104 -11.11 -15.29 -2.15
C ASP A 104 -12.04 -14.10 -2.40
N LYS A 105 -12.91 -13.78 -1.43
CA LYS A 105 -13.76 -12.58 -1.52
C LYS A 105 -12.91 -11.29 -1.54
N ALA A 106 -11.88 -11.21 -0.70
CA ALA A 106 -10.96 -10.07 -0.71
C ALA A 106 -10.22 -9.95 -2.05
N ARG A 107 -9.66 -11.05 -2.59
CA ARG A 107 -9.01 -11.06 -3.93
C ARG A 107 -9.99 -10.64 -5.01
N TYR A 108 -11.23 -11.10 -4.96
CA TYR A 108 -12.27 -10.69 -5.90
C TYR A 108 -12.50 -9.18 -5.85
N ILE A 109 -12.82 -8.62 -4.67
CA ILE A 109 -13.13 -7.20 -4.48
C ILE A 109 -11.98 -6.27 -4.94
N ILE A 110 -10.74 -6.68 -4.72
CA ILE A 110 -9.57 -5.86 -5.09
C ILE A 110 -9.17 -6.03 -6.54
N SER A 111 -9.47 -7.16 -7.19
CA SER A 111 -9.01 -7.45 -8.56
C SER A 111 -10.06 -7.24 -9.62
N CYS A 112 -11.33 -7.45 -9.28
CA CYS A 112 -12.41 -7.37 -10.24
C CYS A 112 -12.92 -5.93 -10.39
N THR A 113 -13.29 -5.60 -11.63
CA THR A 113 -13.85 -4.29 -11.99
C THR A 113 -15.37 -4.28 -11.84
N ARG A 114 -16.01 -5.42 -12.11
CA ARG A 114 -17.46 -5.58 -12.05
C ARG A 114 -17.82 -6.23 -10.73
N GLU A 115 -18.59 -5.49 -9.95
CA GLU A 115 -19.17 -5.93 -8.69
C GLU A 115 -20.70 -5.88 -8.81
N ASP A 116 -21.41 -6.54 -7.89
CA ASP A 116 -22.83 -6.28 -7.74
C ASP A 116 -23.07 -4.81 -7.33
N ARG A 117 -24.27 -4.29 -7.60
CA ARG A 117 -24.57 -2.86 -7.42
C ARG A 117 -24.32 -2.37 -5.99
N SER A 118 -24.72 -3.15 -4.99
CA SER A 118 -24.50 -2.80 -3.58
C SER A 118 -23.01 -2.72 -3.24
N THR A 119 -22.22 -3.70 -3.67
CA THR A 119 -20.77 -3.71 -3.44
C THR A 119 -20.08 -2.57 -4.19
N ALA A 120 -20.50 -2.27 -5.43
CA ALA A 120 -19.95 -1.16 -6.21
C ALA A 120 -20.22 0.21 -5.54
N GLU A 121 -21.44 0.46 -5.09
CA GLU A 121 -21.81 1.70 -4.37
C GLU A 121 -21.00 1.83 -3.07
N ARG A 122 -20.80 0.73 -2.33
CA ARG A 122 -19.98 0.72 -1.10
C ARG A 122 -18.52 1.03 -1.40
N ILE A 123 -17.93 0.37 -2.41
CA ILE A 123 -16.55 0.58 -2.84
C ILE A 123 -16.30 2.04 -3.19
N ASP A 124 -17.17 2.68 -3.96
CA ASP A 124 -17.00 4.05 -4.44
C ASP A 124 -16.86 5.07 -3.29
N THR A 125 -17.63 4.84 -2.23
CA THR A 125 -17.62 5.69 -1.03
C THR A 125 -16.44 5.45 -0.08
N ARG A 126 -15.64 4.39 -0.28
CA ARG A 126 -14.51 4.11 0.62
C ARG A 126 -13.36 5.09 0.43
N SER A 127 -12.70 5.39 1.55
CA SER A 127 -11.49 6.21 1.61
C SER A 127 -10.23 5.52 1.08
N PHE A 128 -10.25 4.18 1.00
CA PHE A 128 -9.21 3.41 0.35
C PHE A 128 -9.84 2.27 -0.46
N VAL A 129 -9.51 2.25 -1.75
CA VAL A 129 -10.04 1.32 -2.74
C VAL A 129 -8.88 0.81 -3.61
N PRO A 130 -8.35 -0.37 -3.30
CA PRO A 130 -7.34 -0.99 -4.14
C PRO A 130 -7.98 -1.62 -5.39
N HIS A 131 -7.36 -1.41 -6.54
CA HIS A 131 -7.60 -2.18 -7.76
C HIS A 131 -6.30 -2.82 -8.26
N TYR A 132 -6.15 -4.11 -7.97
CA TYR A 132 -4.96 -4.91 -8.28
C TYR A 132 -5.31 -6.02 -9.25
N PRO A 133 -5.15 -5.82 -10.56
CA PRO A 133 -5.33 -6.87 -11.54
C PRO A 133 -4.45 -8.08 -11.20
N PHE A 134 -4.91 -9.27 -11.58
CA PHE A 134 -4.04 -10.44 -11.55
C PHE A 134 -2.89 -10.25 -12.54
N PRO A 135 -1.65 -10.57 -12.15
CA PRO A 135 -0.53 -10.56 -13.08
C PRO A 135 -0.77 -11.39 -14.34
N PRO A 136 -0.03 -11.13 -15.43
CA PRO A 136 0.00 -12.05 -16.55
C PRO A 136 0.70 -13.38 -16.16
N PRO A 137 0.46 -14.50 -16.88
CA PRO A 137 0.96 -15.82 -16.49
C PRO A 137 2.50 -15.96 -16.38
N ASP A 138 3.24 -15.08 -17.04
CA ASP A 138 4.70 -15.07 -17.12
C ASP A 138 5.38 -14.23 -16.02
N ARG A 139 4.62 -13.52 -15.19
CA ARG A 139 5.15 -12.62 -14.15
C ARG A 139 4.31 -12.68 -12.87
N ARG A 140 4.94 -12.70 -11.69
CA ARG A 140 4.20 -12.85 -10.41
C ARG A 140 3.58 -11.57 -9.86
N TRP A 141 3.90 -10.43 -10.47
CA TRP A 141 3.40 -9.12 -10.06
C TRP A 141 2.85 -8.36 -11.25
N ALA A 142 1.91 -7.45 -11.00
CA ALA A 142 1.44 -6.46 -11.96
C ALA A 142 1.41 -5.07 -11.34
N LEU A 143 1.33 -4.04 -12.18
CA LEU A 143 0.94 -2.73 -11.67
C LEU A 143 -0.54 -2.76 -11.25
N GLY A 144 -0.79 -2.21 -10.07
CA GLY A 144 -2.11 -1.92 -9.57
C GLY A 144 -2.25 -0.43 -9.26
N VAL A 145 -3.49 -0.03 -8.99
CA VAL A 145 -3.80 1.31 -8.52
C VAL A 145 -4.52 1.27 -7.19
N GLN A 146 -4.35 2.31 -6.39
CA GLN A 146 -5.06 2.47 -5.12
C GLN A 146 -5.66 3.87 -5.12
N ALA A 147 -6.98 3.98 -5.06
CA ALA A 147 -7.56 5.24 -4.62
C ALA A 147 -7.42 5.31 -3.10
N GLY A 148 -6.87 6.41 -2.61
CA GLY A 148 -6.63 6.64 -1.20
C GLY A 148 -6.92 8.09 -0.83
N GLY A 149 -6.97 8.36 0.47
CA GLY A 149 -7.14 9.71 1.00
C GLY A 149 -8.46 9.91 1.72
N GLY A 150 -8.76 11.16 2.04
CA GLY A 150 -10.04 11.52 2.68
C GLY A 150 -11.14 11.73 1.65
N SER A 151 -12.26 12.32 2.09
CA SER A 151 -13.30 12.82 1.18
C SER A 151 -12.74 13.88 0.23
N TYR A 152 -13.39 14.07 -0.93
CA TYR A 152 -13.07 15.17 -1.85
C TYR A 152 -12.98 16.52 -1.10
N PRO A 153 -11.93 17.34 -1.35
CA PRO A 153 -10.90 17.25 -2.39
C PRO A 153 -9.63 16.43 -1.99
N GLY A 154 -9.67 15.64 -0.93
CA GLY A 154 -8.51 14.92 -0.40
C GLY A 154 -8.20 13.54 -0.99
N LYS A 155 -8.94 13.10 -2.03
CA LYS A 155 -8.71 11.80 -2.71
C LYS A 155 -7.55 11.88 -3.71
N PHE A 156 -6.79 10.79 -3.84
CA PHE A 156 -5.68 10.65 -4.79
C PHE A 156 -5.55 9.20 -5.24
N THR A 157 -4.86 8.99 -6.36
CA THR A 157 -4.47 7.66 -6.84
C THR A 157 -3.02 7.39 -6.46
N LEU A 158 -2.69 6.12 -6.21
CA LEU A 158 -1.32 5.62 -6.10
C LEU A 158 -1.12 4.50 -7.11
N ILE A 159 0.08 4.40 -7.67
CA ILE A 159 0.48 3.25 -8.51
C ILE A 159 1.37 2.35 -7.68
N VAL A 160 1.11 1.05 -7.73
CA VAL A 160 1.81 0.06 -6.92
C VAL A 160 2.19 -1.17 -7.72
N HIS A 161 3.16 -1.94 -7.22
CA HIS A 161 3.49 -3.26 -7.77
C HIS A 161 2.91 -4.31 -6.84
N THR A 162 1.95 -5.08 -7.32
CA THR A 162 1.18 -6.03 -6.51
C THR A 162 1.44 -7.46 -6.94
N THR A 163 1.78 -8.32 -5.98
CA THR A 163 1.90 -9.78 -6.10
C THR A 163 0.65 -10.43 -5.48
N HIS A 164 -0.06 -11.26 -6.23
CA HIS A 164 -1.17 -12.06 -5.67
C HIS A 164 -0.67 -13.37 -5.08
N ALA A 165 -1.19 -13.75 -3.91
CA ALA A 165 -0.70 -14.94 -3.20
C ALA A 165 -1.03 -16.27 -3.89
N ILE A 166 -2.05 -16.28 -4.76
CA ILE A 166 -2.49 -17.46 -5.53
C ILE A 166 -1.80 -17.61 -6.89
N GLN A 167 -1.02 -16.60 -7.30
CA GLN A 167 -0.41 -16.62 -8.61
C GLN A 167 0.97 -17.26 -8.53
N GLU A 168 1.07 -18.52 -8.92
CA GLU A 168 2.33 -19.22 -9.11
C GLU A 168 2.95 -18.83 -10.46
N VAL A 169 4.22 -18.41 -10.46
CA VAL A 169 4.95 -18.09 -11.70
C VAL A 169 6.39 -18.55 -11.61
N ARG A 170 6.85 -19.27 -12.64
CA ARG A 170 8.22 -19.79 -12.76
C ARG A 170 9.22 -18.65 -12.99
N GLY A 171 10.36 -18.69 -12.29
CA GLY A 171 11.44 -17.70 -12.47
C GLY A 171 11.23 -16.37 -11.73
N CYS A 172 10.11 -16.20 -11.02
CA CYS A 172 9.90 -15.01 -10.21
C CYS A 172 10.68 -15.10 -8.88
N THR A 173 11.50 -14.09 -8.60
CA THR A 173 12.38 -14.01 -7.41
C THR A 173 11.73 -13.33 -6.20
N GLU A 174 10.50 -12.84 -6.35
CA GLU A 174 9.74 -12.15 -5.32
C GLU A 174 9.21 -13.16 -4.26
N GLN A 175 9.79 -13.15 -3.05
CA GLN A 175 9.41 -14.04 -1.93
C GLN A 175 8.31 -13.44 -1.05
N PHE A 176 7.23 -14.16 -0.73
CA PHE A 176 6.27 -13.73 0.29
C PHE A 176 6.91 -13.80 1.69
N VAL A 177 6.84 -12.73 2.49
CA VAL A 177 7.38 -12.70 3.86
C VAL A 177 6.22 -12.47 4.81
N LEU A 178 5.53 -13.58 5.07
CA LEU A 178 4.24 -13.57 5.73
C LEU A 178 4.41 -13.42 7.24
N SER A 179 3.78 -12.39 7.76
CA SER A 179 3.71 -12.09 9.20
C SER A 179 3.49 -13.34 10.08
N ASN A 180 4.03 -13.30 11.31
CA ASN A 180 3.86 -14.40 12.28
C ASN A 180 2.38 -14.65 12.66
N SER A 181 1.51 -13.67 12.42
CA SER A 181 0.07 -13.76 12.65
C SER A 181 -0.72 -14.17 11.40
N VAL A 182 -0.07 -14.64 10.33
CA VAL A 182 -0.75 -15.03 9.09
C VAL A 182 -1.46 -16.38 9.23
N GLU A 183 -2.73 -16.44 8.83
CA GLU A 183 -3.44 -17.68 8.53
C GLU A 183 -3.38 -17.97 7.02
N LEU A 184 -3.76 -16.97 6.19
CA LEU A 184 -3.79 -17.13 4.73
C LEU A 184 -3.41 -15.82 4.01
N PRO A 185 -2.40 -15.83 3.11
CA PRO A 185 -1.99 -14.63 2.40
C PRO A 185 -2.97 -14.25 1.28
N ILE A 186 -3.20 -12.95 1.06
CA ILE A 186 -4.08 -12.44 0.01
C ILE A 186 -3.24 -11.82 -1.11
N TYR A 187 -2.49 -10.77 -0.79
CA TYR A 187 -1.59 -10.09 -1.72
C TYR A 187 -0.43 -9.42 -0.98
N ARG A 188 0.55 -8.97 -1.75
CA ARG A 188 1.64 -8.12 -1.28
C ARG A 188 1.85 -6.96 -2.23
N VAL A 189 2.19 -5.80 -1.68
CA VAL A 189 2.51 -4.59 -2.42
C VAL A 189 3.94 -4.15 -2.14
N MET A 190 4.75 -4.03 -3.20
CA MET A 190 6.08 -3.44 -3.12
C MET A 190 6.02 -1.92 -3.33
N LEU A 191 6.51 -1.17 -2.35
CA LEU A 191 6.53 0.29 -2.32
C LEU A 191 7.92 0.79 -2.68
N TRP A 192 8.28 0.63 -3.94
CA TRP A 192 9.62 0.95 -4.43
C TRP A 192 9.97 2.43 -4.29
N TYR A 193 11.19 2.74 -3.85
CA TYR A 193 11.70 4.10 -3.74
C TYR A 193 11.78 4.81 -5.09
N ASN A 194 12.08 4.11 -6.18
CA ASN A 194 12.09 4.69 -7.53
C ASN A 194 10.70 4.84 -8.17
N ASN A 195 9.63 4.36 -7.52
CA ASN A 195 8.27 4.64 -7.97
C ASN A 195 7.78 5.98 -7.35
N PRO A 196 7.69 7.06 -8.14
CA PRO A 196 7.32 8.39 -7.63
C PRO A 196 5.81 8.52 -7.35
N PHE A 197 5.00 7.56 -7.79
CA PHE A 197 3.54 7.59 -7.72
C PHE A 197 2.97 6.87 -6.49
N HIS A 198 3.83 6.61 -5.50
CA HIS A 198 3.42 6.15 -4.18
C HIS A 198 4.22 6.89 -3.11
N PHE A 199 3.56 7.46 -2.11
CA PHE A 199 4.20 8.37 -1.14
C PHE A 199 5.04 7.69 -0.06
N LEU A 200 4.98 6.36 0.06
CA LEU A 200 5.78 5.56 0.99
C LEU A 200 6.86 4.73 0.27
N THR A 201 7.81 4.24 1.06
CA THR A 201 8.89 3.32 0.64
C THR A 201 8.92 2.12 1.56
N GLY A 202 9.03 0.90 1.03
CA GLY A 202 9.00 -0.34 1.80
C GLY A 202 8.17 -1.43 1.12
N TRP A 203 7.42 -2.19 1.90
CA TRP A 203 6.46 -3.18 1.39
C TRP A 203 5.34 -3.42 2.39
N VAL A 204 4.27 -4.03 1.89
CA VAL A 204 3.01 -4.23 2.61
C VAL A 204 2.42 -5.58 2.24
N GLU A 205 1.81 -6.25 3.18
CA GLU A 205 1.01 -7.44 2.93
C GLU A 205 -0.46 -7.22 3.26
N ALA A 206 -1.32 -8.03 2.66
CA ALA A 206 -2.64 -8.27 3.19
C ALA A 206 -2.85 -9.76 3.34
N SER A 207 -3.40 -10.15 4.48
CA SER A 207 -3.63 -11.54 4.83
C SER A 207 -4.86 -11.68 5.71
N VAL A 208 -5.34 -12.91 5.82
CA VAL A 208 -6.20 -13.34 6.91
C VAL A 208 -5.30 -13.65 8.11
N SER A 209 -5.67 -13.15 9.29
CA SER A 209 -4.93 -13.32 10.52
C SER A 209 -5.34 -14.58 11.26
N ASN A 210 -4.39 -15.23 11.95
CA ASN A 210 -4.64 -16.28 12.92
C ASN A 210 -4.75 -15.75 14.37
N GLY A 211 -4.58 -14.42 14.56
CA GLY A 211 -4.64 -13.75 15.86
C GLY A 211 -3.43 -14.01 16.78
N LYS A 212 -2.47 -14.85 16.42
CA LYS A 212 -1.31 -15.20 17.24
C LYS A 212 -0.12 -14.28 16.97
N PRO A 213 0.79 -14.05 17.92
CA PRO A 213 0.76 -14.56 19.28
C PRO A 213 -0.10 -13.71 20.24
N SER A 214 -0.52 -12.49 19.87
CA SER A 214 -0.96 -11.48 20.84
C SER A 214 -2.39 -10.96 20.71
N GLN A 215 -3.13 -11.29 19.65
CA GLN A 215 -4.49 -10.79 19.39
C GLN A 215 -5.45 -11.96 19.08
N LEU A 216 -5.54 -12.92 20.01
CA LEU A 216 -6.27 -14.19 19.82
C LEU A 216 -7.76 -13.99 19.48
N ASN A 217 -8.35 -12.86 19.90
CA ASN A 217 -9.72 -12.46 19.61
C ASN A 217 -9.89 -11.80 18.23
N LYS A 218 -8.88 -11.87 17.36
CA LYS A 218 -8.93 -11.38 15.98
C LYS A 218 -8.55 -12.45 14.97
N ALA A 219 -8.78 -13.72 15.33
CA ALA A 219 -8.67 -14.81 14.39
C ALA A 219 -9.58 -14.56 13.19
N MET A 220 -9.12 -14.96 12.01
CA MET A 220 -9.75 -14.72 10.71
C MET A 220 -9.92 -13.24 10.33
N GLY A 221 -9.47 -12.28 11.14
CA GLY A 221 -9.48 -10.86 10.78
C GLY A 221 -8.56 -10.54 9.59
N GLY A 222 -8.83 -9.46 8.86
CA GLY A 222 -7.94 -8.91 7.86
C GLY A 222 -6.74 -8.25 8.53
N GLU A 223 -5.55 -8.68 8.16
CA GLU A 223 -4.29 -8.13 8.61
C GLU A 223 -3.61 -7.38 7.47
N HIS A 224 -3.04 -6.23 7.78
CA HIS A 224 -2.36 -5.38 6.80
C HIS A 224 -1.02 -4.86 7.33
N PRO A 225 0.02 -5.70 7.45
CA PRO A 225 1.28 -5.28 8.00
C PRO A 225 2.12 -4.56 6.94
N MET A 226 2.75 -3.47 7.36
CA MET A 226 3.56 -2.60 6.51
C MET A 226 4.95 -2.42 7.11
N TRP A 227 5.97 -2.70 6.32
CA TRP A 227 7.38 -2.50 6.69
C TRP A 227 7.93 -1.35 5.88
N LEU A 228 7.98 -0.18 6.51
CA LEU A 228 8.25 1.09 5.87
C LEU A 228 9.64 1.62 6.21
N VAL A 229 10.26 2.31 5.25
CA VAL A 229 11.46 3.13 5.46
C VAL A 229 11.04 4.59 5.47
N THR A 230 11.13 5.22 6.64
CA THR A 230 10.62 6.58 6.81
C THR A 230 11.37 7.37 7.87
N GLY A 231 11.26 8.71 7.81
CA GLY A 231 11.86 9.61 8.78
C GLY A 231 11.35 9.38 10.19
N ARG A 232 12.24 9.42 11.19
CA ARG A 232 11.88 9.24 12.61
C ARG A 232 11.34 10.50 13.30
N THR A 233 10.89 11.49 12.54
CA THR A 233 10.40 12.77 13.08
C THR A 233 8.93 12.67 13.48
N ARG A 234 8.50 13.48 14.47
CA ARG A 234 7.09 13.55 14.89
C ARG A 234 6.14 13.87 13.72
N GLN A 235 6.58 14.67 12.76
CA GLN A 235 5.80 15.03 11.57
C GLN A 235 5.39 13.82 10.73
N VAL A 236 6.18 12.74 10.72
CA VAL A 236 5.96 11.57 9.86
C VAL A 236 5.55 10.33 10.67
N ALA A 237 6.08 10.25 11.89
CA ALA A 237 5.90 9.14 12.82
C ALA A 237 4.69 9.31 13.75
N GLY A 238 4.29 10.55 14.05
CA GLY A 238 3.24 10.84 15.01
C GLY A 238 1.87 10.44 14.47
N ARG A 239 0.98 9.96 15.34
CA ARG A 239 -0.38 9.54 14.95
C ARG A 239 -1.20 10.69 14.36
N ASP A 240 -0.96 11.91 14.85
CA ASP A 240 -1.57 13.15 14.33
C ASP A 240 -0.89 13.67 13.06
N SER A 241 0.04 12.89 12.49
CA SER A 241 0.70 13.26 11.25
C SER A 241 -0.34 13.45 10.14
N TRP A 242 -0.17 14.50 9.36
CA TRP A 242 -0.97 14.71 8.16
C TRP A 242 -0.50 13.83 7.00
N THR A 243 0.72 13.26 7.09
CA THR A 243 1.45 12.59 6.02
C THR A 243 2.45 11.56 6.57
N GLY A 244 2.33 10.29 6.18
CA GLY A 244 3.34 9.27 6.50
C GLY A 244 2.84 8.19 7.46
N SER A 245 3.78 7.44 8.06
CA SER A 245 3.48 6.19 8.78
C SER A 245 2.49 6.34 9.94
N GLY A 246 2.52 7.46 10.66
CA GLY A 246 1.61 7.67 11.79
C GLY A 246 0.15 7.91 11.37
N LYS A 247 -0.07 8.61 10.24
CA LYS A 247 -1.41 8.78 9.64
C LYS A 247 -1.97 7.45 9.14
N ILE A 248 -1.10 6.60 8.60
CA ILE A 248 -1.48 5.29 8.09
C ILE A 248 -2.00 4.40 9.21
N ASN A 249 -1.32 4.39 10.36
CA ASN A 249 -1.85 3.75 11.57
C ASN A 249 -3.23 4.32 11.94
N ALA A 250 -3.41 5.64 11.98
CA ALA A 250 -4.72 6.22 12.30
C ALA A 250 -5.80 5.83 11.25
N PHE A 251 -5.47 5.92 9.96
CA PHE A 251 -6.38 5.62 8.85
C PHE A 251 -6.92 4.20 8.90
N PHE A 252 -6.03 3.23 9.09
CA PHE A 252 -6.40 1.82 9.09
C PHE A 252 -7.04 1.35 10.40
N ASP A 253 -6.89 2.10 11.50
CA ASP A 253 -7.66 1.84 12.72
C ASP A 253 -9.16 2.05 12.45
N ASP A 254 -9.50 2.99 11.57
CA ASP A 254 -10.88 3.23 11.13
C ASP A 254 -11.27 2.35 9.94
N TRP A 255 -10.39 2.17 8.95
CA TRP A 255 -10.76 1.50 7.69
C TRP A 255 -10.92 -0.02 7.79
N LEU A 256 -10.02 -0.71 8.51
CA LEU A 256 -10.04 -2.18 8.59
C LEU A 256 -11.28 -2.74 9.29
N PRO A 257 -11.77 -2.17 10.42
CA PRO A 257 -13.05 -2.59 10.99
C PRO A 257 -14.22 -2.48 10.01
N VAL A 258 -14.24 -1.46 9.15
CA VAL A 258 -15.31 -1.29 8.18
C VAL A 258 -15.16 -2.25 6.99
N PHE A 259 -13.93 -2.64 6.60
CA PHE A 259 -13.71 -3.67 5.57
C PHE A 259 -14.25 -5.05 6.00
N VAL A 260 -14.18 -5.39 7.29
CA VAL A 260 -14.73 -6.64 7.83
C VAL A 260 -16.24 -6.75 7.67
N HIS A 261 -16.94 -5.64 7.74
CA HIS A 261 -18.40 -5.61 7.60
C HIS A 261 -18.87 -5.70 6.12
N GLU A 262 -17.97 -5.87 5.16
CA GLU A 262 -18.25 -6.00 3.71
C GLU A 262 -18.28 -7.45 3.23
#